data_AF-A0A9D0YJX9-F1
#
_entry.id   AF-A0A9D0YJX9-F1
#
_cell.length_a   1.000
_cell.length_b   1.000
_cell.length_c   1.000
_cell.angle_alpha   90.00
_cell.angle_beta   90.00
_cell.angle_gamma   90.00
#
_symmetry.space_group_name_H-M   'P 1'
#
loop_
_entity.id
_entity.type
_entity.pdbx_description
1 polymer ?
#
loop_
_entity_poly.entity_id
_entity_poly.type
_entity_poly.pdbx_seq_one_letter_code
_entity_poly.pdbx_strand_id
1 'polypeptide(L)'
;MAEVNYIVEALKFMVLGMGVVFLFLFLLVQVIKIQAWLIAKYFPETTPKAPATPVANTTEDENRRVAVIIAAVSEFRKNKS
;
A
#
# COMPACT_ATOMS: atom_id res chain seq x y z
N MET A 1 -35.85 21.23 -44.99
CA MET A 1 -34.54 21.36 -44.33
C MET A 1 -34.66 20.67 -42.99
N ALA A 2 -33.87 19.62 -42.73
CA ALA A 2 -34.00 18.85 -41.50
C ALA A 2 -33.71 19.76 -40.30
N GLU A 3 -34.62 19.81 -39.33
CA GLU A 3 -34.43 20.51 -38.06
C GLU A 3 -33.35 19.77 -37.27
N VAL A 4 -32.14 20.31 -37.31
CA VAL A 4 -31.05 19.81 -36.47
C VAL A 4 -31.21 20.46 -35.10
N ASN A 5 -31.59 19.67 -34.10
CA ASN A 5 -31.73 20.17 -32.73
C ASN A 5 -30.33 20.41 -32.14
N TYR A 6 -29.83 21.64 -32.26
CA TYR A 6 -28.48 22.05 -31.83
C TYR A 6 -28.14 21.67 -30.39
N ILE A 7 -29.15 21.62 -29.50
CA ILE A 7 -28.96 21.22 -28.10
C ILE A 7 -28.58 19.74 -28.01
N VAL A 8 -29.24 18.88 -28.78
CA VAL A 8 -28.95 17.44 -28.83
C VAL A 8 -27.57 17.19 -29.42
N GLU A 9 -27.17 17.99 -30.40
CA GLU A 9 -25.86 17.88 -31.03
C GLU A 9 -24.72 18.35 -30.10
N ALA A 10 -24.92 19.45 -29.38
CA ALA A 10 -23.99 19.91 -28.35
C ALA A 10 -23.83 18.88 -27.21
N LEU A 11 -24.92 18.26 -26.78
CA LEU A 11 -24.88 17.18 -25.78
C LEU A 11 -24.11 15.95 -26.28
N LYS A 12 -24.27 15.57 -27.56
CA LYS A 12 -23.49 14.48 -28.17
C LYS A 12 -21.99 14.79 -28.13
N PHE A 13 -21.59 16.01 -28.45
CA PHE A 13 -20.18 16.42 -28.40
C PHE A 13 -19.63 16.46 -26.97
N MET A 14 -20.43 16.89 -25.98
CA MET A 14 -20.02 16.86 -24.57
C MET A 14 -19.76 15.42 -24.09
N VAL A 15 -20.69 14.50 -24.38
CA VAL A 15 -20.56 13.09 -24.00
C VAL A 15 -19.40 12.44 -24.76
N LEU A 16 -19.22 12.74 -26.06
CA LEU A 16 -18.08 12.25 -26.83
C LEU A 16 -16.75 12.75 -26.26
N GLY A 17 -16.62 14.06 -25.99
CA GLY A 17 -15.39 14.64 -25.44
C GLY A 17 -15.04 14.03 -24.08
N MET A 18 -16.02 13.96 -23.17
CA MET A 18 -15.80 13.36 -21.85
C MET A 18 -15.52 11.85 -21.94
N GLY A 19 -16.20 11.14 -22.84
CA GLY A 19 -16.01 9.71 -23.06
C GLY A 19 -14.61 9.37 -23.60
N VAL A 20 -14.11 10.14 -24.56
CA VAL A 20 -12.76 9.95 -25.12
C VAL A 20 -11.69 10.19 -24.06
N VAL A 21 -11.81 11.27 -23.27
CA VAL A 21 -10.87 11.56 -22.17
C VAL A 21 -10.89 10.44 -21.14
N PHE A 22 -12.08 9.98 -20.73
CA PHE A 22 -12.21 8.87 -19.79
C PHE A 22 -11.58 7.58 -20.32
N LEU A 23 -11.84 7.24 -21.59
CA LEU A 23 -11.25 6.06 -22.23
C LEU A 23 -9.72 6.17 -22.30
N PHE A 24 -9.20 7.36 -22.61
CA PHE A 24 -7.76 7.60 -22.65
C PHE A 24 -7.11 7.42 -21.28
N LEU A 25 -7.69 8.01 -20.23
CA LEU A 25 -7.19 7.83 -18.85
C LEU A 25 -7.28 6.37 -18.41
N PHE A 26 -8.37 5.67 -18.74
CA PHE A 26 -8.52 4.26 -18.45
C PHE A 26 -7.40 3.44 -19.12
N LEU A 27 -7.10 3.69 -20.40
CA LEU A 27 -6.00 3.04 -21.10
C LEU A 27 -4.65 3.34 -20.45
N LEU A 28 -4.38 4.59 -20.04
CA LEU A 28 -3.14 4.93 -19.33
C LEU A 28 -2.99 4.15 -18.02
N VAL A 29 -4.06 4.06 -17.23
CA VAL A 29 -4.05 3.27 -15.99
C VAL A 29 -3.76 1.79 -16.30
N GLN A 30 -4.37 1.22 -17.34
CA GLN A 30 -4.12 -0.15 -17.74
C GLN A 30 -2.67 -0.39 -18.19
N VAL A 31 -2.08 0.53 -18.96
CA VAL A 31 -0.67 0.46 -19.36
C VAL A 31 0.24 0.48 -18.14
N ILE A 32 0.01 1.39 -17.18
CA ILE A 32 0.79 1.47 -15.95
C ILE A 32 0.68 0.16 -15.14
N LYS A 33 -0.51 -0.45 -15.07
CA LYS A 33 -0.71 -1.75 -14.40
C LYS A 33 0.03 -2.88 -15.11
N ILE A 34 0.02 -2.90 -16.44
CA ILE A 34 0.78 -3.88 -17.24
C ILE A 34 2.28 -3.70 -17.00
N GLN A 35 2.77 -2.47 -17.03
CA GLN A 35 4.17 -2.14 -16.71
C GLN A 35 4.54 -2.62 -15.30
N ALA A 36 3.72 -2.31 -14.29
CA ALA A 36 3.94 -2.74 -12.91
C ALA A 36 3.97 -4.28 -12.79
N TRP A 37 3.07 -4.97 -13.47
CA TRP A 37 3.04 -6.43 -13.50
C TRP A 37 4.26 -7.03 -14.21
N LEU A 38 4.68 -6.44 -15.33
CA LEU A 38 5.86 -6.83 -16.08
C LEU A 38 7.13 -6.64 -15.25
N ILE A 39 7.27 -5.48 -14.62
CA ILE A 39 8.39 -5.18 -13.71
C ILE A 39 8.40 -6.18 -12.56
N ALA A 40 7.29 -6.40 -11.87
CA ALA A 40 7.22 -7.36 -10.76
C ALA A 40 7.58 -8.80 -11.19
N LYS A 41 7.30 -9.19 -12.45
CA LYS A 41 7.60 -10.53 -12.96
C LYS A 41 9.06 -10.70 -13.40
N TYR A 42 9.63 -9.71 -14.09
CA TYR A 42 10.95 -9.81 -14.73
C TYR A 42 12.07 -9.15 -13.92
N PHE A 43 11.74 -8.12 -13.14
CA PHE A 43 12.61 -7.47 -12.16
C PHE A 43 11.93 -7.52 -10.80
N PRO A 44 11.76 -8.73 -10.21
CA PRO A 44 11.26 -8.82 -8.86
C PRO A 44 12.19 -8.01 -7.97
N GLU A 45 11.68 -6.89 -7.47
CA GLU A 45 12.35 -6.16 -6.42
C GLU A 45 12.55 -7.17 -5.29
N THR A 46 13.81 -7.47 -4.97
CA THR A 46 14.17 -8.11 -3.72
C THR A 46 13.97 -7.10 -2.60
N THR A 47 12.78 -6.50 -2.50
CA THR A 47 12.37 -5.76 -1.33
C THR A 47 12.55 -6.77 -0.20
N PRO A 48 13.47 -6.54 0.75
CA PRO A 48 13.54 -7.37 1.94
C PRO A 48 12.13 -7.34 2.49
N LYS A 49 11.50 -8.53 2.55
CA LYS A 49 10.20 -8.72 3.17
C LYS A 49 10.28 -7.92 4.47
N ALA A 50 9.58 -6.79 4.56
CA ALA A 50 9.61 -5.98 5.78
C ALA A 50 9.37 -6.99 6.90
N PRO A 51 10.30 -7.15 7.87
CA PRO A 51 10.22 -8.24 8.82
C PRO A 51 8.81 -8.16 9.38
N ALA A 52 8.03 -9.22 9.15
CA ALA A 52 6.69 -9.31 9.68
C ALA A 52 6.86 -8.99 11.17
N THR A 53 6.31 -7.87 11.62
CA THR A 53 6.41 -7.47 13.01
C THR A 53 5.98 -8.70 13.79
N PRO A 54 6.84 -9.29 14.63
CA PRO A 54 6.44 -10.45 15.39
C PRO A 54 5.18 -10.04 16.12
N VAL A 55 4.09 -10.80 15.94
CA VAL A 55 2.92 -10.62 16.78
C VAL A 55 3.46 -10.89 18.18
N ALA A 56 3.66 -9.81 18.95
CA ALA A 56 4.31 -9.90 20.24
C ALA A 56 3.46 -10.81 21.11
N ASN A 57 3.97 -12.00 21.45
CA ASN A 57 3.43 -12.80 22.53
C ASN A 57 3.65 -11.99 23.80
N THR A 58 2.66 -11.14 24.13
CA THR A 58 2.78 -10.11 25.17
C THR A 58 3.18 -10.72 26.52
N THR A 59 2.73 -11.95 26.78
CA THR A 59 3.06 -12.73 27.98
C THR A 59 4.54 -13.15 28.06
N GLU A 60 5.15 -13.53 26.94
CA GLU A 60 6.55 -13.99 26.91
C GLU A 60 7.52 -12.79 27.05
N ASP A 61 7.18 -11.67 26.41
CA ASP A 61 7.92 -10.41 26.54
C ASP A 61 7.82 -9.82 27.97
N GLU A 62 6.65 -9.90 28.61
CA GLU A 62 6.48 -9.43 29.98
C GLU A 62 7.29 -10.28 30.97
N ASN A 63 7.23 -11.62 30.84
CA ASN A 63 7.99 -12.53 31.70
C ASN A 63 9.51 -12.32 31.53
N ARG A 64 9.97 -12.07 30.29
CA ARG A 64 11.37 -11.75 30.01
C ARG A 64 11.79 -10.42 30.63
N ARG A 65 10.94 -9.39 30.61
CA ARG A 65 11.21 -8.09 31.27
C ARG A 65 11.32 -8.26 32.79
N VAL A 66 10.40 -8.99 33.40
CA VAL A 66 10.42 -9.27 34.84
C VAL A 66 11.69 -10.02 35.24
N ALA A 67 12.10 -11.04 34.48
CA ALA A 67 13.33 -11.79 34.73
C ALA A 67 14.58 -10.90 34.66
N VAL A 68 14.66 -9.99 33.68
CA VAL A 68 15.78 -9.04 33.55
C VAL A 68 15.85 -8.07 34.74
N ILE A 69 14.69 -7.55 35.20
CA ILE A 69 14.63 -6.66 36.36
C ILE A 69 15.08 -7.40 37.63
N ILE A 70 14.61 -8.63 37.85
CA ILE A 70 15.01 -9.44 39.01
C ILE A 70 16.52 -9.72 38.98
N ALA A 71 17.07 -10.06 37.81
CA ALA A 71 18.51 -10.27 37.65
C ALA A 71 19.31 -9.01 38.01
N ALA A 72 18.92 -7.85 37.49
CA ALA A 72 19.57 -6.57 37.77
C ALA A 72 19.52 -6.19 39.26
N VAL A 73 18.37 -6.38 39.91
CA VAL A 73 18.21 -6.11 41.35
C VAL A 73 19.03 -7.08 42.20
N SER A 74 19.05 -8.36 41.82
CA SER A 74 19.82 -9.40 42.53
C SER A 74 21.32 -9.13 42.47
N GLU A 75 21.83 -8.71 41.31
CA GLU A 75 23.23 -8.35 41.10
C GLU A 75 23.61 -7.09 41.90
N PHE A 76 22.77 -6.04 41.84
CA PHE A 76 22.97 -4.83 42.63
C PHE A 76 23.02 -5.12 44.14
N ARG A 77 22.14 -6.01 44.63
CA ARG A 77 22.12 -6.40 46.04
C ARG A 77 23.33 -7.24 46.45
N LYS A 78 23.81 -8.12 45.56
CA LYS A 78 25.05 -8.88 45.76
C LYS A 78 26.27 -7.98 45.82
N ASN A 79 26.34 -6.96 44.96
CA ASN A 79 27.46 -6.02 44.90
C ASN A 79 27.43 -4.95 46.02
N LYS A 80 26.31 -4.83 46.74
CA LYS A 80 26.13 -3.87 47.86
C LYS A 80 26.19 -4.54 49.24
N SER A 81 26.51 -5.84 49.31
CA SER A 81 26.81 -6.57 50.54
C SER A 81 28.28 -6.93 50.61
#